data_AF-A0A9D2XHN5-F1
#
_entry.id   AF-A0A9D2XHN5-F1
#
_cell.length_a   1.000
_cell.length_b   1.000
_cell.length_c   1.000
_cell.angle_alpha   90.00
_cell.angle_beta   90.00
_cell.angle_gamma   90.00
#
_symmetry.space_group_name_H-M   'P 1'
#
loop_
_entity.id
_entity.type
_entity.pdbx_description
1 polymer ?
#
loop_
_entity_poly.entity_id
_entity_poly.type
_entity_poly.pdbx_seq_one_letter_code
_entity_poly.pdbx_strand_id
1 'polypeptide(L)'
;MVLSQPGYSFLSGFLLTACLCHSKLVCEEGSGPTHESLQAVFDLQPFRPVVNLSSPTIANLSFTLYAVLGVNEKAQLLTTFLWLRLFWRNEFLVWDPDECDGVSRISLPVKELWSPDIIVYEL
;
A
#
# COMPACT_ATOMS: atom_id res chain seq x y z
N MET A 1 30.88 -45.16 30.36
CA MET A 1 30.85 -44.74 31.77
C MET A 1 29.49 -44.13 32.01
N VAL A 2 28.69 -44.81 32.82
CA VAL A 2 27.27 -44.51 33.06
C VAL A 2 27.19 -43.25 33.91
N LEU A 3 26.44 -42.24 33.46
CA LEU A 3 25.79 -41.30 34.37
C LEU A 3 24.31 -41.24 34.02
N SER A 4 23.56 -41.87 34.92
CA SER A 4 22.10 -41.90 35.08
C SER A 4 21.44 -40.54 34.94
N GLN A 5 20.29 -40.50 34.27
CA GLN A 5 19.22 -39.56 34.62
C GLN A 5 18.41 -40.13 35.80
N PRO A 6 17.86 -39.28 36.69
CA PRO A 6 16.47 -38.82 36.55
C PRO A 6 16.30 -37.35 37.00
N GLY A 7 15.27 -36.57 36.73
CA GLY A 7 13.94 -36.74 36.15
C GLY A 7 13.07 -35.62 36.74
N TYR A 8 12.52 -34.74 35.90
CA TYR A 8 11.34 -33.92 36.21
C TYR A 8 10.58 -33.65 34.90
N SER A 9 9.29 -33.99 34.94
CA SER A 9 8.33 -33.95 33.84
C SER A 9 7.61 -32.59 33.74
N PHE A 10 6.89 -32.39 32.63
CA PHE A 10 5.83 -31.39 32.36
C PHE A 10 6.34 -29.94 32.07
N LEU A 11 6.01 -29.22 30.99
CA LEU A 11 4.79 -29.12 30.16
C LEU A 11 5.06 -28.49 28.77
N SER A 12 4.17 -28.85 27.86
CA SER A 12 3.66 -28.13 26.67
C SER A 12 4.65 -27.48 25.69
N GLY A 13 4.59 -28.01 24.46
CA GLY A 13 5.21 -27.41 23.29
C GLY A 13 4.76 -25.97 23.06
N PHE A 14 5.74 -25.13 22.78
CA PHE A 14 5.55 -23.95 21.97
C PHE A 14 6.23 -24.23 20.64
N LEU A 15 5.42 -24.53 19.62
CA LEU A 15 5.84 -24.40 18.24
C LEU A 15 6.25 -22.93 18.08
N LEU A 16 7.54 -22.69 17.83
CA LEU A 16 8.01 -21.44 17.26
C LEU A 16 7.36 -21.31 15.88
N THR A 17 6.14 -20.78 15.85
CA THR A 17 5.56 -20.24 14.62
C THR A 17 6.45 -19.08 14.22
N ALA A 18 7.28 -19.33 13.20
CA ALA A 18 7.92 -18.27 12.44
C ALA A 18 6.81 -17.30 12.03
N CYS A 19 6.80 -16.11 12.63
CA CYS A 19 5.89 -15.06 12.25
C CYS A 19 6.26 -14.68 10.83
N LEU A 20 5.51 -15.20 9.85
CA LEU A 20 5.51 -14.68 8.49
C LEU A 20 5.01 -13.25 8.60
N CYS A 21 5.92 -12.29 8.76
CA CYS A 21 5.60 -10.88 8.93
C CYS A 21 5.11 -10.32 7.59
N HIS A 22 3.88 -10.70 7.21
CA HIS A 22 3.05 -9.87 6.38
C HIS A 22 2.39 -8.92 7.36
N SER A 23 2.98 -7.76 7.60
CA SER A 23 2.42 -6.75 8.50
C SER A 23 1.12 -6.22 7.88
N LYS A 24 0.01 -6.93 8.11
CA LYS A 24 -1.33 -6.45 7.86
C LYS A 24 -1.63 -5.32 8.84
N LEU A 25 -2.43 -4.34 8.40
CA LEU A 25 -2.88 -3.28 9.30
C LEU A 25 -3.79 -3.86 10.38
N VAL A 26 -3.67 -3.32 11.60
CA VAL A 26 -4.45 -3.75 12.76
C VAL A 26 -5.67 -2.86 12.89
N CYS A 27 -6.82 -3.46 13.17
CA CYS A 27 -8.08 -2.77 13.39
C CYS A 27 -8.54 -2.89 14.84
N GLU A 28 -9.12 -1.80 15.34
CA GLU A 28 -9.94 -1.76 16.55
C GLU A 28 -11.36 -1.33 16.14
N GLU A 29 -12.36 -1.60 16.98
CA GLU A 29 -13.77 -1.45 16.64
C GLU A 29 -14.11 -0.09 16.00
N GLY A 30 -14.82 -0.11 14.87
CA GLY A 30 -15.63 1.01 14.39
C GLY A 30 -15.11 1.91 13.27
N SER A 31 -13.87 1.82 12.76
CA SER A 31 -13.43 2.79 11.72
C SER A 31 -12.36 2.35 10.71
N GLY A 32 -12.10 1.05 10.59
CA GLY A 32 -11.01 0.55 9.74
C GLY A 32 -9.67 0.47 10.47
N PRO A 33 -8.54 0.50 9.74
CA PRO A 33 -7.21 0.43 10.33
C PRO A 33 -6.93 1.50 11.39
N THR A 34 -6.27 1.09 12.47
CA THR A 34 -5.83 1.98 13.55
C THR A 34 -4.81 3.01 13.04
N HIS A 35 -4.84 4.20 13.64
CA HIS A 35 -3.89 5.26 13.31
C HIS A 35 -2.43 4.83 13.49
N GLU A 36 -2.12 4.08 14.55
CA GLU A 36 -0.76 3.60 14.81
C GLU A 36 -0.25 2.69 13.69
N SER A 37 -1.09 1.77 13.21
CA SER A 37 -0.72 0.90 12.08
C SER A 37 -0.56 1.67 10.76
N LEU A 38 -1.37 2.70 10.53
CA LEU A 38 -1.27 3.58 9.36
C LEU A 38 -0.02 4.45 9.40
N GLN A 39 0.37 4.94 10.58
CA GLN A 39 1.59 5.75 10.75
C GLN A 39 2.84 5.00 10.28
N ALA A 40 2.94 3.70 10.59
CA ALA A 40 4.05 2.87 10.12
C ALA A 40 4.11 2.79 8.58
N VAL A 41 2.98 2.90 7.89
CA VAL A 41 2.95 2.97 6.41
C VAL A 41 3.31 4.36 5.90
N PHE A 42 2.88 5.43 6.58
CA PHE A 42 3.25 6.80 6.23
C PHE A 42 4.76 7.06 6.37
N ASP A 43 5.40 6.46 7.37
CA ASP A 43 6.85 6.53 7.54
C ASP A 43 7.62 5.89 6.36
N LEU A 44 6.94 5.03 5.58
CA LEU A 44 7.47 4.41 4.36
C LEU A 44 7.15 5.20 3.08
N GLN A 45 6.56 6.40 3.17
CA GLN A 45 6.26 7.28 2.02
C GLN A 45 7.41 7.43 1.01
N PRO A 46 8.70 7.54 1.42
CA PRO A 46 9.82 7.65 0.47
C PRO A 46 10.09 6.39 -0.35
N PHE A 47 9.57 5.24 0.04
CA PHE A 47 9.88 3.94 -0.54
C PHE A 47 8.72 3.40 -1.38
N ARG A 48 9.06 2.77 -2.52
CA ARG A 48 8.08 2.10 -3.38
C ARG A 48 7.34 1.00 -2.59
N PRO A 49 6.00 0.96 -2.60
CA PRO A 49 5.20 0.10 -1.73
C PRO A 49 5.09 -1.32 -2.27
N VAL A 50 6.20 -2.05 -2.22
CA VAL A 50 6.32 -3.43 -2.69
C VAL A 50 7.08 -4.28 -1.69
N VAL A 51 6.59 -5.50 -1.45
CA VAL A 51 7.25 -6.49 -0.59
C VAL A 51 8.40 -7.15 -1.33
N ASN A 52 8.19 -7.51 -2.61
CA ASN A 52 9.22 -8.08 -3.47
C ASN A 52 9.79 -7.02 -4.42
N LEU A 53 11.05 -6.62 -4.25
CA LEU A 53 11.65 -5.60 -5.12
C LEU A 53 11.74 -6.02 -6.59
N SER A 54 11.71 -7.31 -6.90
CA SER A 54 11.69 -7.81 -8.28
C SER A 54 10.33 -7.63 -8.97
N SER A 55 9.22 -7.43 -8.24
CA SER A 55 7.93 -7.15 -8.87
C SER A 55 7.79 -5.67 -9.27
N PRO A 56 7.19 -5.39 -10.44
CA PRO A 56 6.88 -4.02 -10.85
C PRO A 56 5.62 -3.50 -10.16
N THR A 57 5.57 -2.20 -9.89
CA THR A 57 4.34 -1.52 -9.47
C THR A 57 3.56 -1.12 -10.73
N ILE A 58 2.35 -1.64 -10.89
CA ILE A 58 1.50 -1.32 -12.03
C ILE A 58 0.68 -0.07 -11.70
N ALA A 59 0.92 1.01 -12.44
CA ALA A 59 0.15 2.25 -12.37
C ALA A 59 -0.82 2.32 -13.56
N ASN A 60 -2.12 2.31 -13.28
CA ASN A 60 -3.16 2.46 -14.30
C ASN A 60 -3.59 3.92 -14.36
N LEU A 61 -3.44 4.53 -15.53
CA LEU A 61 -3.87 5.90 -15.79
C LEU A 61 -5.06 5.88 -16.73
N SER A 62 -6.09 6.62 -16.38
CA SER A 62 -7.23 6.93 -17.24
C SER A 62 -7.39 8.45 -17.29
N PHE A 63 -7.68 8.98 -18.47
CA PHE A 63 -7.98 10.39 -18.62
C PHE A 63 -9.26 10.60 -19.41
N THR A 64 -9.93 11.72 -19.13
CA THR A 64 -11.09 12.17 -19.89
C THR A 64 -10.81 13.60 -20.34
N LEU A 65 -10.82 13.81 -21.66
CA LEU A 65 -10.76 15.15 -22.24
C LEU A 65 -12.04 15.89 -21.87
N TYR A 66 -11.89 17.02 -21.19
CA TYR A 66 -13.02 17.83 -20.76
C TYR A 66 -13.19 19.07 -21.63
N ALA A 67 -12.10 19.73 -22.00
CA ALA A 67 -12.16 20.88 -22.89
C ALA A 67 -10.87 21.04 -23.70
N VAL A 68 -11.01 21.56 -24.93
CA VAL A 68 -9.92 22.17 -25.69
C VAL A 68 -9.99 23.67 -25.44
N LEU A 69 -8.96 24.21 -24.80
CA LEU A 69 -8.90 25.61 -24.37
C LEU A 69 -8.32 26.51 -25.46
N GLY A 70 -7.46 25.97 -26.33
CA GLY A 70 -6.86 26.73 -27.41
C GLY A 70 -5.96 25.89 -28.32
N VAL A 71 -5.85 26.33 -29.57
CA VAL A 71 -4.99 25.73 -30.59
C VAL A 71 -4.19 26.84 -31.26
N ASN A 72 -2.87 26.69 -31.33
CA ASN A 72 -1.99 27.52 -32.14
C ASN A 72 -1.26 26.63 -33.14
N GLU A 73 -1.82 26.55 -34.34
CA GLU A 73 -1.33 25.68 -35.41
C GLU A 73 0.07 26.09 -35.89
N LYS A 74 0.39 27.38 -35.94
CA LYS A 74 1.73 27.83 -36.36
C LYS A 74 2.80 27.43 -35.35
N ALA A 75 2.47 27.48 -34.07
CA ALA A 75 3.39 27.11 -33.00
C ALA A 75 3.29 25.62 -32.59
N GLN A 76 2.37 24.86 -33.17
CA GLN A 76 2.05 23.48 -32.79
C GLN A 76 1.70 23.33 -31.29
N LEU A 77 0.99 24.31 -30.73
CA LEU A 77 0.58 24.29 -29.33
C LEU A 77 -0.90 23.94 -29.20
N LEU A 78 -1.21 22.96 -28.36
CA LEU A 78 -2.57 22.54 -28.01
C LEU A 78 -2.74 22.65 -26.49
N THR A 79 -3.67 23.48 -26.04
CA THR A 79 -4.00 23.61 -24.61
C THR A 79 -5.31 22.90 -24.32
N THR A 80 -5.30 21.92 -23.41
CA THR A 80 -6.48 21.14 -23.03
C THR A 80 -6.65 21.07 -21.51
N PHE A 81 -7.87 20.82 -21.08
CA PHE A 81 -8.19 20.47 -19.70
C PHE A 81 -8.59 18.99 -19.64
N LEU A 82 -7.85 18.21 -18.84
CA LEU A 82 -8.03 16.77 -18.69
C LEU A 82 -8.42 16.43 -17.25
N TRP A 83 -9.37 15.52 -17.09
CA TRP A 83 -9.59 14.83 -15.83
C TRP A 83 -8.76 13.57 -15.79
N LEU A 84 -7.86 13.45 -14.80
CA LEU A 84 -6.98 12.32 -14.64
C LEU A 84 -7.45 11.43 -13.48
N ARG A 85 -7.39 10.11 -13.68
CA ARG A 85 -7.58 9.10 -12.65
C ARG A 85 -6.38 8.17 -12.66
N LEU A 86 -5.67 8.11 -11.55
CA LEU A 86 -4.49 7.26 -11.36
C LEU A 86 -4.82 6.21 -10.30
N PHE A 87 -4.54 4.96 -10.61
CA PHE A 87 -4.75 3.82 -9.72
C PHE A 87 -3.46 3.00 -9.60
N TRP A 88 -3.01 2.77 -8.38
CA TRP A 88 -1.88 1.90 -8.07
C TRP A 88 -2.19 1.08 -6.82
N ARG A 89 -1.50 -0.06 -6.68
CA ARG A 89 -1.59 -0.91 -5.50
C ARG A 89 -0.47 -0.55 -4.53
N ASN A 90 -0.83 -0.37 -3.26
CA ASN A 90 0.12 -0.25 -2.15
C ASN A 90 0.07 -1.56 -1.35
N GLU A 91 1.17 -2.33 -1.33
CA GLU A 91 1.21 -3.64 -0.67
C GLU A 91 1.27 -3.55 0.87
N PHE A 92 1.54 -2.37 1.41
CA PHE A 92 1.55 -2.12 2.87
C PHE A 92 0.19 -1.68 3.41
N LEU A 93 -0.74 -1.27 2.55
CA LEU A 93 -2.11 -0.90 2.92
C LEU A 93 -3.07 -2.08 2.69
N VAL A 94 -2.86 -3.17 3.44
CA VAL A 94 -3.69 -4.38 3.36
C VAL A 94 -4.19 -4.75 4.74
N TRP A 95 -5.50 -4.98 4.84
CA TRP A 95 -6.17 -5.43 6.05
C TRP A 95 -7.30 -6.40 5.70
N ASP A 96 -7.81 -7.10 6.71
CA ASP A 96 -8.99 -7.95 6.57
C ASP A 96 -10.26 -7.15 6.89
N PRO A 97 -11.20 -6.94 5.96
CA PRO A 97 -12.43 -6.22 6.25
C PRO A 97 -13.23 -6.82 7.40
N ASP A 98 -13.18 -8.15 7.61
CA ASP A 98 -13.93 -8.82 8.67
C ASP A 98 -13.40 -8.48 10.07
N GLU A 99 -12.10 -8.17 10.19
CA GLU A 99 -11.47 -7.69 11.42
C GLU A 99 -11.73 -6.19 11.67
N CYS A 100 -12.33 -5.49 10.70
CA CYS A 100 -12.49 -4.04 10.69
C CYS A 100 -13.95 -3.63 10.48
N ASP A 101 -14.91 -4.37 11.05
CA ASP A 101 -16.36 -4.11 10.93
C ASP A 101 -16.87 -3.97 9.49
N GLY A 102 -16.29 -4.73 8.55
CA GLY A 102 -16.64 -4.71 7.13
C GLY A 102 -16.08 -3.51 6.36
N VAL A 103 -15.22 -2.69 6.97
CA VAL A 103 -14.58 -1.56 6.29
C VAL A 103 -13.60 -2.09 5.25
N SER A 104 -13.92 -1.90 3.97
CA SER A 104 -13.08 -2.35 2.84
C SER A 104 -12.35 -1.20 2.13
N ARG A 105 -12.71 0.05 2.45
CA ARG A 105 -12.14 1.25 1.82
C ARG A 105 -12.07 2.39 2.83
N ILE A 106 -10.98 3.13 2.77
CA ILE A 106 -10.75 4.35 3.54
C ILE A 106 -10.23 5.46 2.61
N SER A 107 -10.38 6.71 3.01
CA SER A 107 -9.84 7.87 2.29
C SER A 107 -8.64 8.42 3.06
N LEU A 108 -7.49 8.48 2.40
CA LEU A 108 -6.23 8.95 2.98
C LEU A 108 -5.64 10.11 2.18
N PRO A 109 -4.90 11.04 2.81
CA PRO A 109 -4.17 12.08 2.09
C PRO A 109 -3.07 11.47 1.20
N VAL A 110 -3.16 11.67 -0.11
CA VAL A 110 -2.17 11.12 -1.06
C VAL A 110 -0.75 11.61 -0.77
N LYS A 111 -0.60 12.83 -0.23
CA LYS A 111 0.69 13.43 0.15
C LYS A 111 1.49 12.64 1.21
N GLU A 112 0.82 11.78 1.97
CA GLU A 112 1.42 10.95 3.02
C GLU A 112 1.74 9.54 2.51
N LEU A 113 1.46 9.26 1.25
CA LEU A 113 1.69 7.97 0.63
C LEU A 113 2.69 8.10 -0.52
N TRP A 114 3.42 7.02 -0.76
CA TRP A 114 4.16 6.90 -2.02
C TRP A 114 3.17 6.93 -3.19
N SER A 115 3.45 7.77 -4.18
CA SER A 115 2.72 7.85 -5.45
C SER A 115 3.71 7.82 -6.61
N PRO A 116 3.39 7.16 -7.73
CA PRO A 116 4.28 7.16 -8.89
C PRO A 116 4.32 8.54 -9.56
N ASP A 117 5.52 8.95 -9.98
CA ASP A 117 5.72 10.18 -10.75
C ASP A 117 5.29 9.96 -12.21
N ILE A 118 4.33 10.75 -12.68
CA ILE A 118 3.82 10.70 -14.07
C ILE A 118 4.16 12.02 -14.75
N ILE A 119 4.94 11.95 -15.82
CA ILE A 119 5.35 13.09 -16.64
C ILE A 119 4.81 12.90 -18.04
N VAL A 120 4.21 13.94 -18.61
CA VAL A 120 3.83 13.98 -20.02
C VAL A 120 5.05 14.47 -20.80
N TYR A 121 5.51 13.68 -21.76
CA TYR A 121 6.56 14.07 -22.68
C TYR A 121 5.94 14.33 -24.06
N GLU A 122 6.18 15.52 -24.60
CA GLU A 122 5.75 15.91 -25.94
C GLU A 122 6.95 15.76 -26.89
N LEU A 123 6.74 15.09 -28.04
CA LEU A 123 7.74 14.84 -29.09
C LEU A 123 7.53 15.78 -30.27
#